data_AF-A0A4V6QGF4-F1
#
_entry.id   AF-A0A4V6QGF4-F1
#
_cell.length_a   1.000
_cell.length_b   1.000
_cell.length_c   1.000
_cell.angle_alpha   90.00
_cell.angle_beta   90.00
_cell.angle_gamma   90.00
#
_symmetry.space_group_name_H-M   'P 1'
#
loop_
_entity.id
_entity.type
_entity.pdbx_description
1 polymer ?
#
loop_
_entity_poly.entity_id
_entity_poly.type
_entity_poly.pdbx_seq_one_letter_code
_entity_poly.pdbx_strand_id
1 'polypeptide(L)'
;MTVALFDSVDDPPDRRHGRGRRIGGWIVAGTILALCVFSLVPSPYIIETPGPVFNTLGDVTIDGSKVPLIEIPSQTTYPTAGTLDLLTVDSIGNPQTLPTWFEVVTAWFDPSRAVLPLDAVYPPGYTVQQSNEDGRIQMANSQKDAVAAALTELGYDLPRVVTVGALTDDSASKGILEPGDVIVSVNGEAVGSVESMRAVIAKSGAGNPIPIVIIRNGVQSTVSVTPKMSDESPPAPIVGVYPSIDYTFPFDVTIQLQNVGGPSGGQMFALGIIDKLTPGELNGGKKIAGTGTIDASGAVGAIGGIRQKMYGALHAGATWFLAPKSNCSEVVGHVPSGLTVVAVSTLKDSLAALKAIESGSGTASLPSCAAG
;
A
#
# COMPACT_ATOMS: atom_id res chain seq x y z
N MET A 1 -9.88 -47.19 87.03
CA MET A 1 -11.36 -47.05 86.94
C MET A 1 -11.60 -45.92 85.96
N THR A 2 -12.19 -46.06 84.77
CA THR A 2 -13.20 -47.01 84.26
C THR A 2 -13.10 -46.91 82.71
N VAL A 3 -12.69 -47.96 82.02
CA VAL A 3 -13.51 -48.79 81.09
C VAL A 3 -14.46 -48.02 80.17
N ALA A 4 -14.05 -47.99 78.89
CA ALA A 4 -14.79 -48.15 77.64
C ALA A 4 -16.23 -47.61 77.47
N LEU A 5 -16.40 -46.81 76.41
CA LEU A 5 -17.64 -46.77 75.63
C LEU A 5 -17.29 -46.70 74.14
N PHE A 6 -17.43 -47.88 73.53
CA PHE A 6 -17.78 -48.22 72.14
C PHE A 6 -17.42 -47.26 71.00
N ASP A 7 -16.48 -47.79 70.23
CA ASP A 7 -16.28 -47.73 68.79
C ASP A 7 -17.60 -47.69 67.98
N SER A 8 -17.80 -46.61 67.22
CA SER A 8 -18.61 -46.61 66.00
C SER A 8 -17.79 -45.93 64.92
N VAL A 9 -17.03 -46.74 64.18
CA VAL A 9 -16.41 -46.34 62.92
C VAL A 9 -17.53 -46.04 61.94
N ASP A 10 -17.88 -44.76 61.81
CA ASP A 10 -18.58 -44.26 60.63
C ASP A 10 -17.58 -44.29 59.47
N ASP A 11 -17.72 -45.29 58.59
CA ASP A 11 -17.05 -45.28 57.29
C ASP A 11 -17.42 -43.96 56.58
N PRO A 12 -16.44 -43.11 56.18
CA PRO A 12 -16.75 -41.95 55.37
C PRO A 12 -17.38 -42.45 54.06
N PRO A 13 -18.50 -41.87 53.59
CA PRO A 13 -19.13 -42.31 52.36
C PRO A 13 -18.09 -42.26 51.25
N ASP A 14 -17.86 -43.44 50.66
CA ASP A 14 -16.88 -43.68 49.60
C ASP A 14 -17.05 -42.62 48.54
N ARG A 15 -16.12 -41.68 48.57
CA ARG A 15 -16.17 -40.41 47.87
C ARG A 15 -16.04 -40.80 46.40
N ARG A 16 -17.17 -40.90 45.68
CA ARG A 16 -17.31 -41.19 44.24
C ARG A 16 -16.61 -40.13 43.36
N HIS A 17 -15.31 -39.91 43.58
CA HIS A 17 -14.47 -38.96 42.86
C HIS A 17 -13.85 -39.54 41.58
N GLY A 18 -14.08 -40.83 41.29
CA GLY A 18 -13.47 -41.51 40.14
C GLY A 18 -14.23 -41.36 38.82
N ARG A 19 -15.57 -41.31 38.84
CA ARG A 19 -16.38 -41.38 37.60
C ARG A 19 -16.62 -40.00 36.96
N GLY A 20 -16.83 -38.97 37.77
CA GLY A 20 -16.97 -37.57 37.31
C GLY A 20 -15.68 -37.01 36.69
N ARG A 21 -14.49 -37.30 37.28
CA ARG A 21 -13.20 -36.90 36.71
C ARG A 21 -12.88 -37.57 35.37
N ARG A 22 -13.29 -38.84 35.18
CA ARG A 22 -13.07 -39.57 33.92
C ARG A 22 -13.98 -39.05 32.80
N ILE A 23 -15.27 -38.82 33.09
CA ILE A 23 -16.20 -38.23 32.12
C ILE A 23 -15.77 -36.79 31.76
N GLY A 24 -15.36 -35.99 32.75
CA GLY A 24 -14.80 -34.66 32.51
C GLY A 24 -13.54 -34.69 31.66
N GLY A 25 -12.64 -35.65 31.89
CA GLY A 25 -11.43 -35.84 31.07
C GLY A 25 -11.73 -36.16 29.60
N TRP A 26 -12.72 -37.03 29.34
CA TRP A 26 -13.15 -37.35 27.97
C TRP A 26 -13.84 -36.18 27.26
N ILE A 27 -14.64 -35.39 27.98
CA ILE A 27 -15.24 -34.17 27.43
C ILE A 27 -14.16 -33.15 27.07
N VAL A 28 -13.18 -32.93 27.95
CA VAL A 28 -12.06 -32.03 27.67
C VAL A 28 -11.23 -32.53 26.48
N ALA A 29 -10.88 -33.82 26.44
CA ALA A 29 -10.13 -34.40 25.34
C ALA A 29 -10.91 -34.32 24.00
N GLY A 30 -12.22 -34.59 24.03
CA GLY A 30 -13.09 -34.44 22.86
C GLY A 30 -13.23 -33.00 22.40
N THR A 31 -13.29 -32.04 23.33
CA THR A 31 -13.33 -30.60 23.02
C THR A 31 -12.02 -30.12 22.41
N ILE A 32 -10.87 -30.53 22.99
CA ILE A 32 -9.55 -30.22 22.44
C ILE A 32 -9.42 -30.81 21.04
N LEU A 33 -9.83 -32.07 20.84
CA LEU A 33 -9.81 -32.69 19.52
C LEU A 33 -10.70 -31.94 18.53
N ALA A 34 -11.91 -31.54 18.93
CA ALA A 34 -12.81 -30.76 18.09
C ALA A 34 -12.21 -29.39 17.72
N LEU A 35 -11.59 -28.69 18.67
CA LEU A 35 -10.88 -27.43 18.42
C LEU A 35 -9.67 -27.62 17.50
N CYS A 36 -8.89 -28.70 17.67
CA CYS A 36 -7.79 -29.03 16.79
C CYS A 36 -8.27 -29.29 15.36
N VAL A 37 -9.36 -30.06 15.19
CA VAL A 37 -9.94 -30.30 13.86
C VAL A 37 -10.50 -29.00 13.26
N PHE A 38 -11.19 -28.19 14.06
CA PHE A 38 -11.69 -26.87 13.61
C PHE A 38 -10.56 -25.93 13.20
N SER A 39 -9.40 -25.99 13.86
CA SER A 39 -8.24 -25.14 13.55
C SER A 39 -7.70 -25.35 12.13
N LEU A 40 -8.01 -26.50 11.49
CA LEU A 40 -7.63 -26.83 10.12
C LEU A 40 -8.64 -26.33 9.07
N VAL A 41 -9.79 -25.81 9.50
CA VAL A 41 -10.82 -25.29 8.59
C VAL A 41 -10.34 -23.95 8.00
N PRO A 42 -10.57 -23.70 6.70
CA PRO A 42 -10.28 -22.41 6.07
C PRO A 42 -11.00 -21.25 6.78
N SER A 43 -10.27 -20.15 6.98
CA SER A 43 -10.78 -18.95 7.64
C SER A 43 -11.10 -17.84 6.61
N PRO A 44 -12.10 -16.97 6.86
CA PRO A 44 -12.43 -15.86 5.97
C PRO A 44 -11.51 -14.64 6.19
N TYR A 45 -10.22 -14.88 6.43
CA TYR A 45 -9.23 -13.86 6.72
C TYR A 45 -8.02 -14.03 5.80
N ILE A 46 -7.23 -12.97 5.68
CA ILE A 46 -5.89 -12.99 5.10
C ILE A 46 -4.88 -12.53 6.16
N ILE A 47 -3.62 -12.86 5.94
CA ILE A 47 -2.52 -12.47 6.82
C ILE A 47 -1.51 -11.67 6.01
N GLU A 48 -1.39 -10.37 6.29
CA GLU A 48 -0.35 -9.52 5.73
C GLU A 48 0.96 -9.68 6.50
N THR A 49 2.08 -9.76 5.77
CA THR A 49 3.44 -9.95 6.29
C THR A 49 4.43 -9.02 5.60
N PRO A 50 5.62 -8.76 6.16
CA PRO A 50 6.65 -7.97 5.47
C PRO A 50 7.06 -8.65 4.16
N GLY A 51 6.98 -7.92 3.05
CA GLY A 51 7.36 -8.41 1.72
C GLY A 51 8.82 -8.12 1.36
N PRO A 52 9.23 -8.44 0.12
CA PRO A 52 10.54 -8.08 -0.40
C PRO A 52 10.85 -6.58 -0.31
N VAL A 53 12.13 -6.26 -0.10
CA VAL A 53 12.66 -4.90 -0.01
C VAL A 53 13.50 -4.59 -1.24
N PHE A 54 13.32 -3.40 -1.83
CA PHE A 54 13.99 -2.99 -3.05
C PHE A 54 14.76 -1.68 -2.83
N ASN A 55 16.06 -1.69 -3.05
CA ASN A 55 16.87 -0.47 -2.98
C ASN A 55 16.72 0.32 -4.29
N THR A 56 16.07 1.49 -4.22
CA THR A 56 15.84 2.36 -5.39
C THR A 56 17.13 2.91 -6.01
N LEU A 57 18.24 2.92 -5.26
CA LEU A 57 19.55 3.33 -5.75
C LEU A 57 20.32 2.20 -6.45
N GLY A 58 19.92 0.94 -6.23
CA GLY A 58 20.63 -0.26 -6.68
C GLY A 58 20.02 -0.94 -7.90
N ASP A 59 20.35 -2.22 -8.05
CA ASP A 59 19.92 -3.07 -9.17
C ASP A 59 18.77 -4.00 -8.77
N VAL A 60 17.95 -4.37 -9.75
CA VAL A 60 16.97 -5.46 -9.70
C VAL A 60 17.31 -6.53 -10.73
N THR A 61 16.81 -7.75 -10.53
CA THR A 61 16.94 -8.83 -11.50
C THR A 61 15.68 -8.91 -12.35
N ILE A 62 15.82 -8.71 -13.67
CA ILE A 62 14.75 -8.89 -14.66
C ILE A 62 15.24 -9.90 -15.70
N ASP A 63 14.45 -10.94 -15.94
CA ASP A 63 14.77 -12.02 -16.90
C ASP A 63 16.19 -12.60 -16.73
N GLY A 64 16.63 -12.72 -15.47
CA GLY A 64 17.96 -13.23 -15.10
C GLY A 64 19.11 -12.22 -15.25
N SER A 65 18.85 -11.00 -15.73
CA SER A 65 19.84 -9.93 -15.88
C SER A 65 19.70 -8.90 -14.76
N LYS A 66 20.83 -8.41 -14.23
CA LYS A 66 20.85 -7.29 -13.29
C LYS A 66 20.78 -5.97 -14.05
N VAL A 67 19.78 -5.16 -13.74
CA VAL A 67 19.56 -3.84 -14.33
C VAL A 67 19.30 -2.82 -13.22
N PRO A 68 19.66 -1.55 -13.39
CA PRO A 68 19.36 -0.51 -12.41
C PRO A 68 17.85 -0.43 -12.17
N LEU A 69 17.43 -0.33 -10.90
CA LEU A 69 16.02 -0.12 -10.57
C LEU A 69 15.51 1.17 -11.21
N ILE A 70 16.29 2.25 -11.11
CA ILE A 70 15.98 3.53 -11.74
C ILE A 70 17.07 3.84 -12.76
N GLU A 71 16.66 4.00 -14.02
CA GLU A 71 17.53 4.31 -15.15
C GLU A 71 17.14 5.63 -15.82
N ILE A 72 18.13 6.49 -16.08
CA ILE A 72 17.94 7.81 -16.69
C ILE A 72 19.03 8.01 -17.76
N PRO A 73 18.88 7.38 -18.94
CA PRO A 73 19.99 7.16 -19.87
C PRO A 73 20.49 8.44 -20.56
N SER A 74 19.63 9.46 -20.71
CA SER A 74 19.94 10.70 -21.43
C SER A 74 20.41 11.84 -20.55
N GLN A 75 20.61 11.61 -19.25
CA GLN A 75 21.06 12.62 -18.29
C GLN A 75 22.38 12.23 -17.62
N THR A 76 23.10 13.24 -17.13
CA THR A 76 24.23 12.99 -16.22
C THR A 76 23.67 12.53 -14.88
N THR A 77 24.06 11.31 -14.47
CA THR A 77 23.75 10.79 -13.15
C THR A 77 24.99 10.83 -12.26
N TYR A 78 24.77 10.91 -10.95
CA TYR A 78 25.82 11.01 -9.95
C TYR A 78 25.99 9.69 -9.18
N PRO A 79 27.20 9.40 -8.66
CA PRO A 79 27.41 8.26 -7.78
C PRO A 79 26.56 8.38 -6.50
N THR A 80 25.91 7.29 -6.12
CA THR A 80 25.08 7.19 -4.92
C THR A 80 25.67 6.16 -3.94
N ALA A 81 25.39 6.28 -2.64
CA ALA A 81 25.77 5.27 -1.65
C ALA A 81 24.63 4.96 -0.67
N GLY A 82 24.85 3.98 0.20
CA GLY A 82 23.82 3.52 1.13
C GLY A 82 22.62 2.89 0.42
N THR A 83 21.44 3.02 1.02
CA THR A 83 20.18 2.54 0.44
C THR A 83 19.04 3.52 0.65
N LEU A 84 18.14 3.57 -0.33
CA LEU A 84 16.80 4.15 -0.23
C LEU A 84 15.81 3.02 -0.50
N ASP A 85 15.44 2.33 0.57
CA ASP A 85 14.71 1.07 0.53
C ASP A 85 13.19 1.30 0.41
N LEU A 86 12.64 0.82 -0.70
CA LEU A 86 11.20 0.66 -0.93
C LEU A 86 10.73 -0.66 -0.34
N LEU A 87 9.59 -0.60 0.35
CA LEU A 87 9.07 -1.70 1.14
C LEU A 87 7.74 -2.20 0.58
N THR A 88 7.57 -3.52 0.57
CA THR A 88 6.34 -4.16 0.13
C THR A 88 5.70 -4.96 1.26
N VAL A 89 4.46 -5.39 1.04
CA VAL A 89 3.71 -6.28 1.92
C VAL A 89 3.37 -7.51 1.10
N ASP A 90 3.44 -8.67 1.73
CA ASP A 90 3.02 -9.93 1.13
C ASP A 90 1.78 -10.46 1.86
N SER A 91 0.87 -11.09 1.11
CA SER A 91 -0.43 -11.51 1.62
C SER A 91 -0.59 -13.03 1.55
N ILE A 92 -0.70 -13.65 2.73
CA ILE A 92 -1.04 -15.06 2.86
C ILE A 92 -2.56 -15.16 2.84
N GLY A 93 -3.10 -15.72 1.77
CA GLY A 93 -4.52 -15.94 1.59
C GLY A 93 -5.12 -15.13 0.44
N ASN A 94 -6.06 -15.73 -0.28
CA ASN A 94 -6.89 -15.09 -1.29
C ASN A 94 -8.21 -15.88 -1.44
N PRO A 95 -9.19 -15.44 -2.26
CA PRO A 95 -10.47 -16.15 -2.43
C PRO A 95 -10.38 -17.60 -2.91
N GLN A 96 -9.24 -18.04 -3.44
CA GLN A 96 -9.00 -19.40 -3.92
C GLN A 96 -8.23 -20.27 -2.91
N THR A 97 -7.37 -19.66 -2.10
CA THR A 97 -6.55 -20.34 -1.10
C THR A 97 -6.57 -19.56 0.20
N LEU A 98 -7.38 -20.00 1.16
CA LEU A 98 -7.56 -19.31 2.45
C LEU A 98 -6.66 -19.93 3.54
N PRO A 99 -6.09 -19.11 4.44
CA PRO A 99 -5.35 -19.61 5.59
C PRO A 99 -6.28 -20.33 6.56
N THR A 100 -5.74 -21.29 7.28
CA THR A 100 -6.44 -22.02 8.34
C THR A 100 -6.63 -21.15 9.58
N TRP A 101 -7.59 -21.50 10.42
CA TRP A 101 -7.76 -20.84 11.73
C TRP A 101 -6.51 -20.94 12.62
N PHE A 102 -5.72 -22.01 12.49
CA PHE A 102 -4.45 -22.13 13.19
C PHE A 102 -3.44 -21.04 12.76
N GLU A 103 -3.29 -20.82 11.45
CA GLU A 103 -2.41 -19.78 10.91
C GLU A 103 -2.87 -18.38 11.32
N VAL A 104 -4.18 -18.13 11.31
CA VAL A 104 -4.75 -16.85 11.76
C VAL A 104 -4.49 -16.60 13.25
N VAL A 105 -4.75 -17.60 14.10
CA VAL A 105 -4.54 -17.46 15.54
C VAL A 105 -3.07 -17.25 15.87
N THR A 106 -2.17 -17.97 15.22
CA THR A 106 -0.72 -17.80 15.42
C THR A 106 -0.24 -16.44 14.92
N ALA A 107 -0.81 -15.89 13.84
CA ALA A 107 -0.47 -14.56 13.34
C ALA A 107 -0.82 -13.42 14.32
N TRP A 108 -1.87 -13.55 15.14
CA TRP A 108 -2.20 -12.54 16.15
C TRP A 108 -1.14 -12.34 17.24
N PHE A 109 -0.26 -13.32 17.43
CA PHE A 109 0.84 -13.24 18.39
C PHE A 109 2.16 -12.75 17.78
N ASP A 110 2.21 -12.53 16.47
CA ASP A 110 3.38 -12.00 15.76
C ASP A 110 3.13 -10.53 15.38
N PRO A 111 3.83 -9.56 16.01
CA PRO A 111 3.59 -8.14 15.76
C PRO A 111 3.99 -7.68 14.36
N SER A 112 4.73 -8.51 13.61
CA SER A 112 5.06 -8.23 12.21
C SER A 112 3.92 -8.60 11.24
N ARG A 113 2.88 -9.29 11.70
CA ARG A 113 1.76 -9.77 10.89
C ARG A 113 0.47 -9.02 11.21
N ALA A 114 -0.40 -8.88 10.22
CA ALA A 114 -1.74 -8.33 10.41
C ALA A 114 -2.79 -9.29 9.86
N VAL A 115 -3.82 -9.56 10.66
CA VAL A 115 -4.97 -10.38 10.26
C VAL A 115 -6.08 -9.44 9.80
N LEU A 116 -6.51 -9.57 8.55
CA LEU A 116 -7.55 -8.75 7.94
C LEU A 116 -8.69 -9.63 7.41
N PRO A 117 -9.95 -9.18 7.46
CA PRO A 117 -11.04 -9.88 6.78
C PRO A 117 -10.74 -9.99 5.28
N LEU A 118 -11.08 -11.13 4.67
CA LEU A 118 -10.88 -11.35 3.23
C LEU A 118 -11.51 -10.23 2.40
N ASP A 119 -12.75 -9.85 2.74
CA ASP A 119 -13.55 -8.87 2.02
C ASP A 119 -12.99 -7.44 2.08
N ALA A 120 -12.07 -7.16 3.02
CA ALA A 120 -11.37 -5.89 3.10
C ALA A 120 -10.35 -5.70 1.96
N VAL A 121 -9.86 -6.80 1.38
CA VAL A 121 -8.89 -6.80 0.28
C VAL A 121 -9.52 -7.30 -1.02
N TYR A 122 -10.44 -8.26 -0.93
CA TYR A 122 -11.19 -8.80 -2.06
C TYR A 122 -12.70 -8.62 -1.82
N PRO A 123 -13.27 -7.44 -2.12
CA PRO A 123 -14.69 -7.20 -1.98
C PRO A 123 -15.55 -8.27 -2.69
N PRO A 124 -16.81 -8.51 -2.28
CA PRO A 124 -17.67 -9.50 -2.92
C PRO A 124 -17.81 -9.25 -4.44
N GLY A 125 -17.51 -10.27 -5.25
CA GLY A 125 -17.54 -10.19 -6.71
C GLY A 125 -16.21 -9.75 -7.35
N TYR A 126 -15.20 -9.39 -6.57
CA TYR A 126 -13.86 -9.05 -7.05
C TYR A 126 -12.99 -10.28 -7.22
N THR A 127 -12.38 -10.44 -8.39
CA THR A 127 -11.45 -11.55 -8.69
C THR A 127 -10.01 -11.19 -8.33
N VAL A 128 -9.18 -12.21 -8.11
CA VAL A 128 -7.73 -12.03 -7.90
C VAL A 128 -7.07 -11.34 -9.10
N GLN A 129 -7.53 -11.67 -10.31
CA GLN A 129 -7.03 -11.09 -11.55
C GLN A 129 -7.33 -9.58 -11.63
N GLN A 130 -8.55 -9.16 -11.28
CA GLN A 130 -8.92 -7.74 -11.24
C GLN A 130 -8.09 -6.98 -10.19
N SER A 131 -8.00 -7.52 -8.96
CA SER A 131 -7.19 -6.91 -7.90
C SER A 131 -5.72 -6.71 -8.30
N ASN A 132 -5.13 -7.71 -8.97
CA ASN A 132 -3.76 -7.61 -9.48
C ASN A 132 -3.61 -6.56 -10.59
N GLU A 133 -4.59 -6.45 -11.49
CA GLU A 133 -4.59 -5.45 -12.56
C GLU A 133 -4.71 -4.03 -12.00
N ASP A 134 -5.61 -3.80 -11.05
CA ASP A 134 -5.73 -2.49 -10.38
C ASP A 134 -4.43 -2.13 -9.66
N GLY A 135 -3.82 -3.10 -8.97
CA GLY A 135 -2.53 -2.93 -8.32
C GLY A 135 -1.42 -2.52 -9.30
N ARG A 136 -1.39 -3.09 -10.51
CA ARG A 136 -0.45 -2.73 -11.58
C ARG A 136 -0.71 -1.33 -12.13
N ILE A 137 -1.97 -0.97 -12.38
CA ILE A 137 -2.35 0.37 -12.85
C ILE A 137 -1.97 1.43 -11.82
N GLN A 138 -2.27 1.19 -10.54
CA GLN A 138 -1.89 2.08 -9.44
C GLN A 138 -0.37 2.23 -9.33
N MET A 139 0.39 1.14 -9.50
CA MET A 139 1.85 1.20 -9.49
C MET A 139 2.39 2.02 -10.67
N ALA A 140 1.86 1.82 -11.88
CA ALA A 140 2.27 2.58 -13.06
C ALA A 140 2.01 4.08 -12.88
N ASN A 141 0.84 4.46 -12.35
CA ASN A 141 0.54 5.86 -12.03
C ASN A 141 1.46 6.40 -10.92
N SER A 142 1.71 5.63 -9.86
CA SER A 142 2.63 6.02 -8.78
C SER A 142 4.06 6.28 -9.28
N GLN A 143 4.54 5.48 -10.24
CA GLN A 143 5.83 5.70 -10.88
C GLN A 143 5.83 7.02 -11.68
N LYS A 144 4.79 7.31 -12.47
CA LYS A 144 4.67 8.59 -13.19
C LYS A 144 4.62 9.78 -12.24
N ASP A 145 3.83 9.69 -11.17
CA ASP A 145 3.72 10.76 -10.17
C ASP A 145 5.04 10.96 -9.41
N ALA A 146 5.79 9.88 -9.15
CA ALA A 146 7.12 9.98 -8.55
C ALA A 146 8.13 10.68 -9.45
N VAL A 147 8.16 10.35 -10.76
CA VAL A 147 9.00 11.05 -11.74
C VAL A 147 8.60 12.52 -11.80
N ALA A 148 7.30 12.81 -11.87
CA ALA A 148 6.82 14.17 -11.93
C ALA A 148 7.14 14.97 -10.65
N ALA A 149 6.98 14.39 -9.47
CA ALA A 149 7.32 15.03 -8.20
C ALA A 149 8.82 15.31 -8.10
N ALA A 150 9.66 14.35 -8.48
CA ALA A 150 11.11 14.50 -8.48
C ALA A 150 11.57 15.62 -9.42
N LEU A 151 11.11 15.61 -10.67
CA LEU A 151 11.49 16.62 -11.64
C LEU A 151 10.92 18.00 -11.32
N THR A 152 9.70 18.09 -10.78
CA THR A 152 9.14 19.35 -10.29
C THR A 152 9.98 19.94 -9.16
N GLU A 153 10.43 19.10 -8.21
CA GLU A 153 11.32 19.52 -7.13
C GLU A 153 12.68 20.00 -7.64
N LEU A 154 13.19 19.40 -8.72
CA LEU A 154 14.41 19.83 -9.42
C LEU A 154 14.20 21.08 -10.32
N GLY A 155 13.00 21.65 -10.34
CA GLY A 155 12.68 22.90 -11.02
C GLY A 155 12.24 22.77 -12.47
N TYR A 156 11.92 21.55 -12.94
CA TYR A 156 11.31 21.36 -14.25
C TYR A 156 9.82 21.75 -14.23
N ASP A 157 9.37 22.45 -15.27
CA ASP A 157 7.96 22.69 -15.50
C ASP A 157 7.36 21.51 -16.27
N LEU A 158 6.40 20.83 -15.66
CA LEU A 158 5.77 19.62 -16.18
C LEU A 158 4.28 19.85 -16.41
N PRO A 159 3.86 20.21 -17.63
CA PRO A 159 2.46 20.25 -17.99
C PRO A 159 1.82 18.88 -17.77
N ARG A 160 0.72 18.85 -17.03
CA ARG A 160 -0.04 17.62 -16.75
C ARG A 160 -1.26 17.58 -17.64
N VAL A 161 -1.57 16.40 -18.16
CA VAL A 161 -2.81 16.16 -18.89
C VAL A 161 -3.50 14.92 -18.36
N VAL A 162 -4.82 14.98 -18.24
CA VAL A 162 -5.63 13.80 -17.93
C VAL A 162 -5.84 13.04 -19.24
N THR A 163 -5.54 11.74 -19.27
CA THR A 163 -5.73 10.90 -20.44
C THR A 163 -6.65 9.72 -20.15
N VAL A 164 -7.24 9.14 -21.19
CA VAL A 164 -7.96 7.86 -21.11
C VAL A 164 -6.92 6.75 -21.13
N GLY A 165 -6.72 6.05 -20.02
CA GLY A 165 -5.83 4.89 -19.97
C GLY A 165 -6.50 3.64 -20.55
N ALA A 166 -7.72 3.34 -20.09
CA ALA A 166 -8.54 2.23 -20.58
C ALA A 166 -10.03 2.52 -20.41
N LEU A 167 -10.88 1.64 -20.95
CA LEU A 167 -12.34 1.68 -20.81
C LEU A 167 -12.78 0.49 -19.94
N THR A 168 -13.83 0.67 -19.14
CA THR A 168 -14.49 -0.46 -18.47
C THR A 168 -15.29 -1.30 -19.48
N ASP A 169 -15.57 -2.57 -19.18
CA ASP A 169 -16.30 -3.47 -20.09
C ASP A 169 -17.70 -2.93 -20.46
N ASP A 170 -18.34 -2.30 -19.49
CA ASP A 170 -19.67 -1.71 -19.50
C ASP A 170 -19.66 -0.18 -19.73
N SER A 171 -18.54 0.36 -20.23
CA SER A 171 -18.26 1.79 -20.31
C SER A 171 -19.32 2.59 -21.06
N ALA A 172 -19.73 3.72 -20.47
CA ALA A 172 -20.58 4.72 -21.12
C ALA A 172 -19.85 5.50 -22.23
N SER A 173 -18.52 5.39 -22.29
CA SER A 173 -17.67 6.04 -23.30
C SER A 173 -17.30 5.12 -24.46
N LYS A 174 -17.82 3.88 -24.49
CA LYS A 174 -17.49 2.88 -25.51
C LYS A 174 -17.86 3.38 -26.91
N GLY A 175 -16.87 3.37 -27.81
CA GLY A 175 -17.04 3.90 -29.18
C GLY A 175 -17.05 5.43 -29.27
N ILE A 176 -16.77 6.13 -28.18
CA ILE A 176 -16.74 7.60 -28.11
C ILE A 176 -15.32 8.06 -27.73
N LEU A 177 -14.85 7.60 -26.57
CA LEU A 177 -13.47 7.81 -26.11
C LEU A 177 -12.60 6.60 -26.46
N GLU A 178 -11.32 6.85 -26.66
CA GLU A 178 -10.29 5.86 -26.98
C GLU A 178 -9.12 5.98 -25.99
N PRO A 179 -8.44 4.87 -25.65
CA PRO A 179 -7.17 4.93 -24.93
C PRO A 179 -6.19 5.89 -25.61
N GLY A 180 -5.59 6.78 -24.85
CA GLY A 180 -4.70 7.85 -25.32
C GLY A 180 -5.37 9.20 -25.56
N ASP A 181 -6.69 9.31 -25.49
CA ASP A 181 -7.38 10.60 -25.55
C ASP A 181 -6.98 11.49 -24.38
N VAL A 182 -6.51 12.71 -24.67
CA VAL A 182 -6.28 13.74 -23.65
C VAL A 182 -7.59 14.45 -23.36
N ILE A 183 -8.07 14.40 -22.12
CA ILE A 183 -9.26 15.11 -21.65
C ILE A 183 -8.86 16.52 -21.19
N VAL A 184 -9.35 17.53 -21.91
CA VAL A 184 -9.08 18.94 -21.65
C VAL A 184 -10.13 19.56 -20.74
N SER A 185 -11.40 19.26 -21.00
CA SER A 185 -12.52 19.76 -20.19
C SER A 185 -13.69 18.80 -20.22
N VAL A 186 -14.47 18.80 -19.15
CA VAL A 186 -15.72 18.06 -19.03
C VAL A 186 -16.82 19.08 -18.74
N ASN A 187 -17.91 19.02 -19.49
CA ASN A 187 -19.07 19.90 -19.35
C ASN A 187 -18.72 21.41 -19.28
N GLY A 188 -17.69 21.84 -20.02
CA GLY A 188 -17.20 23.23 -20.04
C GLY A 188 -16.25 23.62 -18.91
N GLU A 189 -15.97 22.73 -17.95
CA GLU A 189 -15.01 22.93 -16.86
C GLU A 189 -13.68 22.23 -17.20
N ALA A 190 -12.57 22.98 -17.17
CA ALA A 190 -11.24 22.42 -17.42
C ALA A 190 -10.88 21.40 -16.34
N VAL A 191 -10.30 20.27 -16.77
CA VAL A 191 -9.89 19.19 -15.86
C VAL A 191 -8.37 19.03 -15.91
N GLY A 192 -7.72 19.17 -14.75
CA GLY A 192 -6.27 19.01 -14.59
C GLY A 192 -5.88 17.81 -13.73
N SER A 193 -6.85 17.12 -13.15
CA SER A 193 -6.66 15.93 -12.32
C SER A 193 -7.85 14.98 -12.44
N VAL A 194 -7.63 13.73 -12.05
CA VAL A 194 -8.70 12.72 -11.99
C VAL A 194 -9.81 13.14 -11.02
N GLU A 195 -9.46 13.77 -9.90
CA GLU A 195 -10.41 14.26 -8.89
C GLU A 195 -11.27 15.39 -9.46
N SER A 196 -10.66 16.35 -10.16
CA SER A 196 -11.41 17.43 -10.83
C SER A 196 -12.37 16.86 -11.88
N MET A 197 -11.91 15.89 -12.68
CA MET A 197 -12.75 15.19 -13.65
C MET A 197 -13.91 14.47 -12.99
N ARG A 198 -13.65 13.69 -11.94
CA ARG A 198 -14.69 12.98 -11.16
C ARG A 198 -15.68 13.96 -10.54
N ALA A 199 -15.21 15.08 -9.97
CA ALA A 199 -16.07 16.09 -9.36
C ALA A 199 -17.02 16.74 -10.38
N VAL A 200 -16.51 17.07 -11.57
CA VAL A 200 -17.31 17.64 -12.66
C VAL A 200 -18.35 16.63 -13.18
N ILE A 201 -17.98 15.35 -13.32
CA ILE A 201 -18.91 14.29 -13.72
C ILE A 201 -19.99 14.09 -12.65
N ALA A 202 -19.60 14.02 -11.37
CA ALA A 202 -20.53 13.87 -10.26
C ALA A 202 -21.53 15.04 -10.19
N LYS A 203 -21.03 16.28 -10.36
CA LYS A 203 -21.86 17.49 -10.44
C LYS A 203 -22.83 17.48 -11.63
N SER A 204 -22.43 16.89 -12.74
CA SER A 204 -23.26 16.82 -13.96
C SER A 204 -24.37 15.75 -13.86
N GLY A 205 -24.23 14.78 -12.97
CA GLY A 205 -25.20 13.70 -12.80
C GLY A 205 -25.16 12.64 -13.92
N ALA A 206 -26.09 11.69 -13.84
CA ALA A 206 -26.26 10.62 -14.83
C ALA A 206 -27.48 10.86 -15.73
N GLY A 207 -27.47 10.23 -16.91
CA GLY A 207 -28.61 10.15 -17.84
C GLY A 207 -28.70 11.27 -18.89
N ASN A 208 -28.02 12.39 -18.70
CA ASN A 208 -27.93 13.46 -19.70
C ASN A 208 -26.54 13.49 -20.36
N PRO A 209 -26.46 13.73 -21.69
CA PRO A 209 -25.19 13.86 -22.37
C PRO A 209 -24.43 15.11 -21.90
N ILE A 210 -23.13 14.95 -21.64
CA ILE A 210 -22.21 16.04 -21.34
C ILE A 210 -21.14 16.16 -22.44
N PRO A 211 -20.78 17.39 -22.84
CA PRO A 211 -19.68 17.60 -23.78
C PRO A 211 -18.34 17.36 -23.08
N ILE A 212 -17.45 16.61 -23.70
CA ILE A 212 -16.07 16.41 -23.26
C ILE A 212 -15.15 16.89 -24.37
N VAL A 213 -14.30 17.87 -24.08
CA VAL A 213 -13.27 18.32 -25.02
C VAL A 213 -12.07 17.41 -24.87
N ILE A 214 -11.67 16.79 -25.98
CA ILE A 214 -10.51 15.90 -26.03
C ILE A 214 -9.50 16.37 -27.07
N ILE A 215 -8.25 15.96 -26.91
CA ILE A 215 -7.23 16.00 -27.95
C ILE A 215 -6.90 14.55 -28.32
N ARG A 216 -7.18 14.17 -29.57
CA ARG A 216 -6.84 12.86 -30.15
C ARG A 216 -5.88 13.06 -31.30
N ASN A 217 -4.70 12.43 -31.26
CA ASN A 217 -3.66 12.59 -32.29
C ASN A 217 -3.30 14.07 -32.57
N GLY A 218 -3.27 14.90 -31.52
CA GLY A 218 -2.98 16.33 -31.63
C GLY A 218 -4.14 17.20 -32.14
N VAL A 219 -5.30 16.62 -32.48
CA VAL A 219 -6.48 17.36 -32.94
C VAL A 219 -7.48 17.49 -31.80
N GLN A 220 -7.84 18.74 -31.47
CA GLN A 220 -8.88 19.02 -30.48
C GLN A 220 -10.27 18.81 -31.08
N SER A 221 -11.14 18.10 -30.37
CA SER A 221 -12.54 17.89 -30.73
C SER A 221 -13.43 17.79 -29.49
N THR A 222 -14.74 17.92 -29.67
CA THR A 222 -15.72 17.75 -28.59
C THR A 222 -16.54 16.50 -28.87
N VAL A 223 -16.56 15.58 -27.91
CA VAL A 223 -17.40 14.38 -27.94
C VAL A 223 -18.53 14.52 -26.91
N SER A 224 -19.61 13.78 -27.09
CA SER A 224 -20.75 13.78 -26.17
C SER A 224 -20.84 12.42 -25.49
N VAL A 225 -20.66 12.38 -24.17
CA VAL A 225 -20.78 11.15 -23.37
C VAL A 225 -21.95 11.30 -22.40
N THR A 226 -22.76 10.26 -22.25
CA THR A 226 -23.85 10.24 -21.26
C THR A 226 -23.40 9.47 -20.03
N PRO A 227 -23.11 10.12 -18.88
CA PRO A 227 -22.71 9.40 -17.69
C PRO A 227 -23.82 8.48 -17.20
N LYS A 228 -23.43 7.36 -16.60
CA LYS A 228 -24.34 6.39 -15.97
C LYS A 228 -24.01 6.28 -14.48
N MET A 229 -24.92 5.72 -13.69
CA MET A 229 -24.60 5.37 -12.31
C MET A 229 -23.63 4.18 -12.30
N SER A 230 -22.61 4.22 -11.44
CA SER A 230 -21.76 3.08 -11.15
C SER A 230 -22.52 2.05 -10.31
N ASP A 231 -22.06 0.80 -10.38
CA ASP A 231 -22.53 -0.29 -9.51
C ASP A 231 -21.80 -0.29 -8.14
N GLU A 232 -21.03 0.77 -7.85
CA GLU A 232 -20.33 0.95 -6.57
C GLU A 232 -21.30 1.38 -5.45
N SER A 233 -20.85 1.29 -4.20
CA SER A 233 -21.61 1.75 -3.03
C SER A 233 -20.80 2.79 -2.25
N PRO A 234 -21.24 4.08 -2.18
CA PRO A 234 -22.46 4.60 -2.80
C PRO A 234 -22.35 4.75 -4.33
N PRO A 235 -23.47 4.59 -5.08
CA PRO A 235 -23.47 4.78 -6.52
C PRO A 235 -23.09 6.21 -6.90
N ALA A 236 -22.23 6.36 -7.92
CA ALA A 236 -21.77 7.66 -8.41
C ALA A 236 -21.91 7.76 -9.94
N PRO A 237 -22.17 8.95 -10.51
CA PRO A 237 -22.11 9.15 -11.94
C PRO A 237 -20.70 8.89 -12.49
N ILE A 238 -20.59 8.03 -13.51
CA ILE A 238 -19.33 7.66 -14.17
C ILE A 238 -19.48 7.68 -15.69
N VAL A 239 -18.36 7.91 -16.37
CA VAL A 239 -18.24 7.81 -17.84
C VAL A 239 -17.59 6.49 -18.29
N GLY A 240 -17.14 5.65 -17.35
CA GLY A 240 -16.60 4.30 -17.64
C GLY A 240 -15.20 4.29 -18.25
N VAL A 241 -14.33 5.21 -17.84
CA VAL A 241 -12.91 5.19 -18.21
C VAL A 241 -12.05 4.98 -16.98
N TYR A 242 -10.88 4.36 -17.17
CA TYR A 242 -9.77 4.41 -16.24
C TYR A 242 -8.88 5.60 -16.65
N PRO A 243 -9.00 6.76 -15.98
CA PRO A 243 -8.18 7.91 -16.32
C PRO A 243 -6.74 7.65 -15.89
N SER A 244 -5.79 8.08 -16.72
CA SER A 244 -4.37 8.18 -16.38
C SER A 244 -3.98 9.66 -16.36
N ILE A 245 -2.88 9.97 -15.69
CA ILE A 245 -2.24 11.28 -15.81
C ILE A 245 -1.00 11.05 -16.64
N ASP A 246 -0.92 11.75 -17.76
CA ASP A 246 0.30 11.77 -18.57
C ASP A 246 1.03 13.10 -18.38
N TYR A 247 2.35 12.97 -18.31
CA TYR A 247 3.29 14.07 -18.22
C TYR A 247 4.12 14.06 -19.50
N THR A 248 4.41 15.23 -20.03
CA THR A 248 5.48 15.34 -21.02
C THR A 248 6.79 15.55 -20.27
N PHE A 249 7.53 14.47 -20.03
CA PHE A 249 8.83 14.57 -19.38
C PHE A 249 9.89 15.09 -20.36
N PRO A 250 10.84 15.91 -19.89
CA PRO A 250 11.93 16.44 -20.72
C PRO A 250 12.93 15.36 -21.16
N PHE A 251 12.94 14.21 -20.49
CA PHE A 251 13.75 13.04 -20.78
C PHE A 251 13.14 11.79 -20.14
N ASP A 252 13.57 10.63 -20.62
CA ASP A 252 13.09 9.34 -20.14
C ASP A 252 13.66 8.99 -18.77
N VAL A 253 12.78 8.61 -17.85
CA VAL A 253 13.10 8.00 -16.55
C VAL A 253 12.38 6.65 -16.51
N THR A 254 13.15 5.57 -16.45
CA THR A 254 12.61 4.21 -16.41
C THR A 254 12.74 3.64 -15.00
N ILE A 255 11.60 3.20 -14.43
CA ILE A 255 11.55 2.50 -13.14
C ILE A 255 11.27 1.03 -13.42
N GLN A 256 12.28 0.20 -13.15
CA GLN A 256 12.27 -1.24 -13.38
C GLN A 256 11.85 -1.96 -12.10
N LEU A 257 10.54 -2.20 -11.95
CA LEU A 257 10.02 -3.01 -10.86
C LEU A 257 8.87 -3.88 -11.37
N GLN A 258 9.07 -5.20 -11.33
CA GLN A 258 8.08 -6.18 -11.76
C GLN A 258 7.39 -6.82 -10.56
N ASN A 259 6.13 -7.24 -10.76
CA ASN A 259 5.36 -8.04 -9.79
C ASN A 259 5.16 -7.37 -8.42
N VAL A 260 5.22 -6.03 -8.35
CA VAL A 260 4.86 -5.26 -7.16
C VAL A 260 3.66 -4.39 -7.48
N GLY A 261 2.59 -4.52 -6.69
CA GLY A 261 1.36 -3.75 -6.84
C GLY A 261 1.22 -2.63 -5.81
N GLY A 262 0.33 -1.69 -6.09
CA GLY A 262 -0.08 -0.63 -5.17
C GLY A 262 0.84 0.60 -5.17
N PRO A 263 0.31 1.80 -4.87
CA PRO A 263 1.00 3.07 -5.14
C PRO A 263 2.05 3.45 -4.09
N SER A 264 2.29 2.60 -3.09
CA SER A 264 2.95 2.97 -1.83
C SER A 264 4.47 3.18 -1.87
N GLY A 265 5.08 3.03 -3.05
CA GLY A 265 6.51 3.24 -3.30
C GLY A 265 6.86 4.60 -3.90
N GLY A 266 5.86 5.41 -4.28
CA GLY A 266 6.04 6.63 -5.05
C GLY A 266 7.05 7.60 -4.44
N GLN A 267 6.97 7.85 -3.13
CA GLN A 267 7.93 8.71 -2.43
C GLN A 267 9.38 8.21 -2.58
N MET A 268 9.61 6.90 -2.43
CA MET A 268 10.96 6.35 -2.49
C MET A 268 11.54 6.38 -3.90
N PHE A 269 10.70 6.18 -4.93
CA PHE A 269 11.12 6.41 -6.31
C PHE A 269 11.51 7.85 -6.56
N ALA A 270 10.71 8.82 -6.09
CA ALA A 270 11.01 10.24 -6.28
C ALA A 270 12.36 10.63 -5.64
N LEU A 271 12.62 10.15 -4.41
CA LEU A 271 13.90 10.37 -3.73
C LEU A 271 15.06 9.72 -4.48
N GLY A 272 14.90 8.49 -4.98
CA GLY A 272 15.94 7.81 -5.77
C GLY A 272 16.26 8.53 -7.10
N ILE A 273 15.25 9.12 -7.75
CA ILE A 273 15.44 9.94 -8.95
C ILE A 273 16.23 11.22 -8.60
N ILE A 274 15.85 11.92 -7.52
CA ILE A 274 16.56 13.13 -7.06
C ILE A 274 18.01 12.82 -6.73
N ASP A 275 18.28 11.74 -5.99
CA ASP A 275 19.64 11.35 -5.60
C ASP A 275 20.50 11.06 -6.85
N LYS A 276 19.96 10.33 -7.84
CA LYS A 276 20.67 10.07 -9.10
C LYS A 276 20.91 11.32 -9.95
N LEU A 277 20.03 12.33 -9.89
CA LEU A 277 20.12 13.56 -10.70
C LEU A 277 20.84 14.72 -10.02
N THR A 278 21.23 14.59 -8.75
CA THR A 278 21.90 15.67 -8.00
C THR A 278 23.28 15.24 -7.50
N PRO A 279 24.28 16.14 -7.45
CA PRO A 279 25.57 15.83 -6.86
C PRO A 279 25.46 15.59 -5.35
N GLY A 280 26.13 14.55 -4.86
CA GLY A 280 26.16 14.18 -3.45
C GLY A 280 25.34 12.92 -3.17
N GLU A 281 25.34 12.48 -1.93
CA GLU A 281 24.56 11.32 -1.47
C GLU A 281 23.41 11.84 -0.62
N LEU A 282 22.17 11.75 -1.10
CA LEU A 282 21.02 12.32 -0.39
C LEU A 282 20.86 11.75 1.03
N ASN A 283 21.20 10.47 1.21
CA ASN A 283 21.14 9.75 2.48
C ASN A 283 22.47 9.74 3.26
N GLY A 284 23.53 10.41 2.76
CA GLY A 284 24.87 10.38 3.35
C GLY A 284 25.45 8.98 3.52
N GLY A 285 25.15 8.08 2.59
CA GLY A 285 25.65 6.70 2.57
C GLY A 285 24.97 5.77 3.59
N LYS A 286 23.90 6.21 4.24
CA LYS A 286 23.16 5.43 5.25
C LYS A 286 22.09 4.54 4.62
N LYS A 287 21.60 3.57 5.39
CA LYS A 287 20.45 2.74 5.01
C LYS A 287 19.16 3.36 5.52
N ILE A 288 18.38 3.92 4.61
CA ILE A 288 17.10 4.57 4.92
C ILE A 288 16.00 3.81 4.20
N ALA A 289 14.94 3.48 4.91
CA ALA A 289 13.74 2.91 4.31
C ALA A 289 12.59 3.89 4.38
N GLY A 290 11.57 3.68 3.55
CA GLY A 290 10.37 4.49 3.65
C GLY A 290 9.23 3.96 2.79
N THR A 291 8.10 4.64 2.92
CA THR A 291 6.90 4.35 2.14
C THR A 291 6.08 5.64 2.04
N GLY A 292 5.16 5.67 1.09
CA GLY A 292 4.28 6.80 0.86
C GLY A 292 3.83 6.79 -0.58
N THR A 293 2.52 6.97 -0.80
CA THR A 293 2.10 7.43 -2.12
C THR A 293 2.62 8.84 -2.31
N ILE A 294 2.73 9.26 -3.56
CA ILE A 294 3.12 10.63 -3.88
C ILE A 294 2.24 11.12 -5.01
N ASP A 295 1.84 12.38 -4.97
CA ASP A 295 1.31 13.07 -6.15
C ASP A 295 2.41 13.92 -6.80
N ALA A 296 2.19 14.39 -8.02
CA ALA A 296 3.18 15.20 -8.70
C ALA A 296 3.46 16.58 -8.08
N SER A 297 2.67 17.05 -7.11
CA SER A 297 3.02 18.24 -6.31
C SER A 297 4.06 17.93 -5.22
N GLY A 298 4.34 16.64 -5.00
CA GLY A 298 5.19 16.15 -3.94
C GLY A 298 4.43 15.94 -2.64
N ALA A 299 3.10 15.93 -2.61
CA ALA A 299 2.36 15.58 -1.39
C ALA A 299 2.47 14.07 -1.13
N VAL A 300 2.81 13.69 0.10
CA VAL A 300 2.95 12.29 0.51
C VAL A 300 1.64 11.83 1.14
N GLY A 301 1.08 10.75 0.61
CA GLY A 301 -0.20 10.21 1.04
C GLY A 301 -0.09 8.89 1.82
N ALA A 302 -1.25 8.47 2.34
CA ALA A 302 -1.38 7.28 3.16
C ALA A 302 -1.13 5.99 2.40
N ILE A 303 -0.73 4.94 3.13
CA ILE A 303 -0.46 3.61 2.60
C ILE A 303 -1.08 2.53 3.49
N GLY A 304 -1.24 1.31 2.96
CA GLY A 304 -1.58 0.12 3.74
C GLY A 304 -0.34 -0.61 4.28
N GLY A 305 -0.53 -1.34 5.38
CA GLY A 305 0.47 -2.26 5.96
C GLY A 305 1.71 -1.57 6.52
N ILE A 306 1.58 -0.37 7.10
CA ILE A 306 2.75 0.39 7.58
C ILE A 306 3.54 -0.36 8.66
N ARG A 307 2.86 -1.17 9.49
CA ARG A 307 3.51 -1.99 10.52
C ARG A 307 4.41 -3.04 9.90
N GLN A 308 3.89 -3.80 8.95
CA GLN A 308 4.63 -4.82 8.19
C GLN A 308 5.86 -4.19 7.51
N LYS A 309 5.68 -3.01 6.92
CA LYS A 309 6.77 -2.26 6.29
C LYS A 309 7.84 -1.81 7.29
N MET A 310 7.47 -1.32 8.49
CA MET A 310 8.46 -1.00 9.53
C MET A 310 9.30 -2.22 9.92
N TYR A 311 8.69 -3.40 10.03
CA TYR A 311 9.45 -4.64 10.25
C TYR A 311 10.32 -5.02 9.04
N GLY A 312 9.81 -4.86 7.81
CA GLY A 312 10.61 -5.05 6.59
C GLY A 312 11.84 -4.15 6.54
N ALA A 313 11.69 -2.88 6.91
CA ALA A 313 12.79 -1.92 7.03
C ALA A 313 13.83 -2.35 8.07
N LEU A 314 13.37 -2.76 9.26
CA LEU A 314 14.26 -3.25 10.31
C LEU A 314 15.02 -4.50 9.84
N HIS A 315 14.36 -5.46 9.20
CA HIS A 315 14.99 -6.67 8.68
C HIS A 315 16.00 -6.40 7.57
N ALA A 316 15.78 -5.36 6.77
CA ALA A 316 16.75 -4.86 5.78
C ALA A 316 17.94 -4.10 6.40
N GLY A 317 17.88 -3.82 7.70
CA GLY A 317 18.91 -3.12 8.46
C GLY A 317 18.85 -1.60 8.35
N ALA A 318 17.70 -1.04 7.95
CA ALA A 318 17.48 0.39 8.02
C ALA A 318 17.31 0.83 9.48
N THR A 319 17.88 1.98 9.82
CA THR A 319 17.75 2.60 11.17
C THR A 319 16.79 3.79 11.16
N TRP A 320 16.47 4.30 9.98
CA TRP A 320 15.54 5.40 9.74
C TRP A 320 14.42 4.95 8.82
N PHE A 321 13.20 5.37 9.13
CA PHE A 321 12.01 5.08 8.37
C PHE A 321 11.23 6.37 8.08
N LEU A 322 11.07 6.71 6.81
CA LEU A 322 10.20 7.80 6.39
C LEU A 322 8.75 7.30 6.31
N ALA A 323 7.88 7.82 7.17
CA ALA A 323 6.47 7.44 7.27
C ALA A 323 5.55 8.59 6.84
N PRO A 324 4.49 8.33 6.05
CA PRO A 324 3.45 9.32 5.80
C PRO A 324 2.82 9.75 7.12
N LYS A 325 2.73 11.07 7.36
CA LYS A 325 2.10 11.62 8.56
C LYS A 325 0.66 11.14 8.75
N SER A 326 -0.05 10.90 7.65
CA SER A 326 -1.41 10.37 7.65
C SER A 326 -1.54 8.94 8.22
N ASN A 327 -0.45 8.18 8.30
CA ASN A 327 -0.43 6.85 8.93
C ASN A 327 0.03 6.88 10.40
N CYS A 328 0.27 8.05 11.00
CA CYS A 328 0.85 8.10 12.35
C CYS A 328 0.01 7.39 13.43
N SER A 329 -1.32 7.34 13.28
CA SER A 329 -2.19 6.58 14.21
C SER A 329 -1.88 5.08 14.23
N GLU A 330 -1.40 4.51 13.12
CA GLU A 330 -1.01 3.10 13.02
C GLU A 330 0.43 2.84 13.47
N VAL A 331 1.28 3.88 13.43
CA VAL A 331 2.70 3.87 13.82
C VAL A 331 2.87 3.96 15.33
N VAL A 332 2.12 4.85 15.99
CA VAL A 332 2.23 5.10 17.44
C VAL A 332 2.01 3.80 18.21
N GLY A 333 2.98 3.43 19.06
CA GLY A 333 2.95 2.20 19.85
C GLY A 333 3.39 0.93 19.09
N HIS A 334 3.73 1.04 17.81
CA HIS A 334 4.09 -0.11 16.95
C HIS A 334 5.46 0.02 16.28
N VAL A 335 6.24 1.03 16.64
CA VAL A 335 7.62 1.19 16.15
C VAL A 335 8.50 0.08 16.72
N PRO A 336 9.12 -0.77 15.89
CA PRO A 336 10.00 -1.82 16.40
C PRO A 336 11.30 -1.22 16.95
N SER A 337 11.86 -1.87 17.98
CA SER A 337 13.12 -1.44 18.58
C SER A 337 14.25 -1.41 17.55
N GLY A 338 15.04 -0.34 17.54
CA GLY A 338 16.13 -0.12 16.59
C GLY A 338 15.74 0.66 15.33
N LEU A 339 14.46 1.02 15.17
CA LEU A 339 13.98 1.84 14.05
C LEU A 339 13.54 3.22 14.54
N THR A 340 14.01 4.29 13.89
CA THR A 340 13.58 5.67 14.13
C THR A 340 12.63 6.11 13.02
N VAL A 341 11.37 6.41 13.38
CA VAL A 341 10.35 6.83 12.41
C VAL A 341 10.26 8.35 12.33
N VAL A 342 10.37 8.87 11.12
CA VAL A 342 10.21 10.29 10.79
C VAL A 342 8.91 10.48 10.03
N ALA A 343 8.03 11.35 10.53
CA ALA A 343 6.77 11.68 9.90
C ALA A 343 6.96 12.74 8.80
N VAL A 344 6.49 12.45 7.59
CA VAL A 344 6.59 13.36 6.43
C VAL A 344 5.21 13.58 5.81
N SER A 345 4.93 14.80 5.35
CA SER A 345 3.71 15.14 4.60
C SER A 345 4.00 15.49 3.15
N THR A 346 5.25 15.79 2.83
CA THR A 346 5.68 16.17 1.49
C THR A 346 7.06 15.57 1.15
N LEU A 347 7.40 15.58 -0.14
CA LEU A 347 8.72 15.25 -0.65
C LEU A 347 9.78 16.17 -0.05
N LYS A 348 9.45 17.46 0.13
CA LYS A 348 10.33 18.44 0.78
C LYS A 348 10.64 18.10 2.23
N ASP A 349 9.65 17.61 2.99
CA ASP A 349 9.89 17.13 4.37
C ASP A 349 10.86 15.94 4.36
N SER A 350 10.72 15.04 3.38
CA SER A 350 11.61 13.89 3.22
C SER A 350 13.04 14.31 2.90
N LEU A 351 13.22 15.27 1.98
CA LEU A 351 14.53 15.84 1.64
C LEU A 351 15.17 16.56 2.83
N ALA A 352 14.37 17.33 3.59
CA ALA A 352 14.85 17.99 4.80
C ALA A 352 15.28 16.97 5.87
N ALA A 353 14.52 15.88 6.04
CA ALA A 353 14.87 14.79 6.94
C ALA A 353 16.17 14.10 6.54
N LEU A 354 16.32 13.76 5.24
CA LEU A 354 17.52 13.13 4.72
C LEU A 354 18.76 14.02 4.89
N LYS A 355 18.64 15.32 4.65
CA LYS A 355 19.73 16.29 4.89
C LYS A 355 20.14 16.38 6.38
N ALA A 356 19.17 16.32 7.30
CA ALA A 356 19.47 16.28 8.73
C ALA A 356 20.19 14.97 9.10
N ILE A 357 19.77 13.85 8.51
CA ILE A 357 20.36 12.52 8.73
C ILE A 357 21.79 12.46 8.15
N GLU A 358 21.99 12.95 6.93
CA GLU A 358 23.28 13.06 6.24
C GLU A 358 24.28 13.83 7.10
N SER A 359 23.92 15.05 7.51
CA SER A 359 24.77 15.94 8.32
C SER A 359 24.92 15.51 9.79
N GLY A 360 24.10 14.56 10.25
CA GLY A 360 23.99 14.17 11.66
C GLY A 360 23.47 15.27 12.59
N SER A 361 23.07 16.42 12.05
CA SER A 361 22.66 17.61 12.78
C SER A 361 21.15 17.83 12.65
N GLY A 362 20.47 18.17 13.74
CA GLY A 362 19.01 18.40 13.72
C GLY A 362 18.15 17.13 13.68
N THR A 363 18.77 15.95 13.80
CA THR A 363 18.06 14.66 13.84
C THR A 363 17.11 14.55 15.05
N ALA A 364 17.48 15.15 16.19
CA ALA A 364 16.65 15.18 17.40
C ALA A 364 15.38 16.04 17.26
N SER A 365 15.34 16.95 16.28
CA SER A 365 14.18 17.80 15.99
C SER A 365 13.31 17.30 14.83
N LEU A 366 13.65 16.14 14.27
CA LEU A 366 12.86 15.57 13.18
C LEU A 366 11.44 15.23 13.67
N PRO A 367 10.41 15.52 12.86
CA PRO A 367 9.04 15.19 13.23
C PRO A 367 8.90 13.68 13.46
N SER A 368 8.34 13.29 14.59
CA SER A 368 7.96 11.91 14.88
C SER A 368 6.44 11.76 14.89
N CYS A 369 5.96 10.53 14.79
CA CYS A 369 4.56 10.24 15.08
C CYS A 369 4.35 10.28 16.60
N ALA A 370 3.63 11.30 17.09
CA ALA A 370 3.24 11.42 18.48
C ALA A 370 1.85 10.82 18.72
N ALA A 371 1.62 10.25 19.91
CA ALA A 371 0.27 9.99 20.38
C ALA A 371 -0.45 11.33 20.54
N GLY A 372 -1.57 11.52 19.83
CA GLY A 372 -2.38 12.73 19.87
C GLY A 372 -3.15 12.92 21.17
#